data_AF-A0A950PXE5-F1
#
_entry.id   AF-A0A950PXE5-F1
#
_cell.length_a   1.000
_cell.length_b   1.000
_cell.length_c   1.000
_cell.angle_alpha   90.00
_cell.angle_beta   90.00
_cell.angle_gamma   90.00
#
_symmetry.space_group_name_H-M   'P 1'
#
loop_
_entity.id
_entity.type
_entity.pdbx_description
1 polymer ?
#
loop_
_entity_poly.entity_id
_entity_poly.type
_entity_poly.pdbx_seq_one_letter_code
_entity_poly.pdbx_strand_id
1 'polypeptide(L)'
;MTPLGIIAGGGELPHAVAQTALEQGRKVFIVAPDDNAGDWIANYPHAKPSMGQVGTTLNLFREHGCEDVVFAGYVRRPNFFKLRYDLKGLTWFPPVLW
;
A
#
# COMPACT_ATOMS: atom_id res chain seq x y z
N MET A 1 -11.46 8.78 -15.01
CA MET A 1 -11.02 7.53 -14.33
C MET A 1 -10.61 7.86 -12.91
N THR A 2 -11.05 7.05 -11.95
CA THR A 2 -10.67 7.19 -10.54
C THR A 2 -9.18 6.82 -10.37
N PRO A 3 -8.41 7.52 -9.53
CA PRO A 3 -7.05 7.13 -9.17
C PRO A 3 -6.97 5.68 -8.65
N LEU A 4 -5.90 4.96 -8.98
CA LEU A 4 -5.63 3.61 -8.48
C LEU A 4 -4.75 3.69 -7.23
N GLY A 5 -5.23 3.13 -6.11
CA GLY A 5 -4.41 2.87 -4.94
C GLY A 5 -3.63 1.57 -5.13
N ILE A 6 -2.32 1.59 -4.91
CA ILE A 6 -1.48 0.39 -5.00
C ILE A 6 -0.84 0.14 -3.64
N ILE A 7 -1.13 -1.00 -3.03
CA ILE A 7 -0.37 -1.50 -1.89
C ILE A 7 0.78 -2.32 -2.44
N ALA A 8 1.97 -1.72 -2.44
CA ALA A 8 3.19 -2.27 -3.04
C ALA A 8 3.93 -3.16 -2.04
N GLY A 9 3.98 -4.45 -2.33
CA GLY A 9 4.93 -5.39 -1.75
C GLY A 9 6.22 -5.45 -2.58
N GLY A 10 7.00 -6.51 -2.37
CA GLY A 10 8.25 -6.73 -3.10
C GLY A 10 8.06 -7.29 -4.52
N GLY A 11 9.13 -7.16 -5.32
CA GLY A 11 9.20 -7.63 -6.70
C GLY A 11 8.81 -6.58 -7.74
N GLU A 12 8.76 -6.98 -9.01
CA GLU A 12 8.53 -6.06 -10.15
C GLU A 12 7.05 -5.78 -10.45
N LEU A 13 6.14 -6.63 -9.95
CA LEU A 13 4.71 -6.53 -10.24
C LEU A 13 4.09 -5.17 -9.88
N PRO A 14 4.30 -4.61 -8.66
CA PRO A 14 3.71 -3.31 -8.34
C PRO A 14 4.24 -2.18 -9.22
N HIS A 15 5.50 -2.24 -9.68
CA HIS A 15 6.04 -1.27 -10.63
C HIS A 15 5.35 -1.36 -11.99
N ALA A 16 5.23 -2.58 -12.53
CA ALA A 16 4.57 -2.81 -13.81
C ALA A 16 3.10 -2.34 -13.80
N VAL A 17 2.37 -2.60 -12.71
CA VAL A 17 0.99 -2.13 -12.53
C VAL A 17 0.92 -0.59 -12.51
N ALA A 18 1.81 0.06 -11.78
CA ALA A 18 1.85 1.53 -11.70
C ALA A 18 2.14 2.15 -13.07
N GLN A 19 3.11 1.61 -13.80
CA GLN A 19 3.49 2.08 -15.13
C GLN A 19 2.35 1.93 -16.13
N THR A 20 1.73 0.74 -16.23
CA THR A 20 0.62 0.51 -17.15
C THR A 20 -0.59 1.38 -16.81
N ALA A 21 -0.88 1.61 -15.54
CA ALA A 21 -1.96 2.51 -15.13
C ALA A 21 -1.69 3.96 -15.61
N LEU A 22 -0.47 4.47 -15.45
CA LEU A 22 -0.09 5.79 -15.96
C LEU A 22 -0.18 5.88 -17.49
N GLU A 23 0.30 4.86 -18.21
CA GLU A 23 0.21 4.78 -19.68
C GLU A 23 -1.24 4.83 -20.18
N GLN A 24 -2.18 4.29 -19.41
CA GLN A 24 -3.62 4.37 -19.68
C GLN A 24 -4.25 5.71 -19.25
N GLY A 25 -3.45 6.68 -18.81
CA GLY A 25 -3.93 7.98 -18.32
C GLY A 25 -4.58 7.93 -16.93
N ARG A 26 -4.40 6.83 -16.19
CA ARG A 26 -4.92 6.67 -14.83
C ARG A 26 -3.89 7.14 -13.81
N LYS A 27 -4.27 8.08 -12.94
CA LYS A 27 -3.43 8.48 -11.81
C LYS A 27 -3.25 7.33 -10.82
N VAL A 28 -2.10 7.28 -10.15
CA VAL A 28 -1.79 6.26 -9.14
C VAL A 28 -1.32 6.90 -7.83
N PHE A 29 -1.60 6.23 -6.72
CA PHE A 29 -1.02 6.53 -5.42
C PHE A 29 -0.53 5.25 -4.76
N ILE A 30 0.72 5.24 -4.30
CA ILE A 30 1.39 4.02 -3.84
C ILE A 30 1.57 4.04 -2.32
N VAL A 31 1.18 2.96 -1.67
CA VAL A 31 1.47 2.70 -0.26
C VAL A 31 2.43 1.52 -0.18
N ALA A 32 3.62 1.76 0.36
CA ALA A 32 4.64 0.72 0.57
C ALA A 32 4.83 0.52 2.09
N PRO A 33 4.12 -0.44 2.70
CA PRO A 33 4.10 -0.58 4.16
C PRO A 33 5.31 -1.29 4.76
N ASP A 34 6.21 -1.78 3.92
CA ASP A 34 7.47 -2.41 4.28
C ASP A 34 8.60 -1.92 3.35
N ASP A 35 9.83 -2.33 3.65
CA ASP A 35 11.02 -1.99 2.87
C ASP A 35 11.26 -2.96 1.68
N ASN A 36 10.29 -3.81 1.33
CA ASN A 36 10.46 -4.77 0.23
C ASN A 36 10.22 -4.12 -1.14
N ALA A 37 9.53 -2.99 -1.16
CA ALA A 37 9.24 -2.28 -2.40
C ALA A 37 10.47 -1.44 -2.84
N GLY A 38 10.82 -1.53 -4.12
CA GLY A 38 12.08 -0.98 -4.65
C GLY A 38 12.13 0.54 -4.79
N ASP A 39 13.30 1.06 -5.15
CA ASP A 39 13.58 2.51 -5.28
C ASP A 39 12.71 3.21 -6.33
N TRP A 40 12.12 2.46 -7.26
CA TRP A 40 11.21 2.95 -8.30
C TRP A 40 10.02 3.72 -7.74
N ILE A 41 9.62 3.46 -6.49
CA ILE A 41 8.52 4.16 -5.81
C ILE A 41 8.76 5.67 -5.73
N ALA A 42 10.02 6.11 -5.64
CA ALA A 42 10.37 7.52 -5.56
C ALA A 42 9.85 8.34 -6.76
N ASN A 43 9.57 7.69 -7.89
CA ASN A 43 9.05 8.32 -9.10
C ASN A 43 7.52 8.53 -9.09
N TYR A 44 6.83 8.07 -8.05
CA TYR A 44 5.37 8.09 -7.95
C TYR A 44 4.91 8.82 -6.67
N PRO A 45 3.69 9.38 -6.64
CA PRO A 45 3.08 9.83 -5.38
C PRO A 45 2.93 8.64 -4.43
N HIS A 46 3.57 8.72 -3.25
CA HIS A 46 3.64 7.58 -2.36
C HIS A 46 3.69 7.94 -0.87
N ALA A 47 3.41 6.94 -0.04
CA ALA A 47 3.60 6.97 1.40
C ALA A 47 4.09 5.61 1.93
N LYS A 48 4.77 5.65 3.08
CA LYS A 48 5.32 4.45 3.76
C LYS A 48 4.78 4.31 5.20
N PRO A 49 3.46 4.19 5.41
CA PRO A 49 2.91 3.89 6.74
C PRO A 49 3.34 2.49 7.19
N SER A 50 3.47 2.24 8.49
CA SER A 50 3.72 0.88 8.98
C SER A 50 2.57 -0.06 8.59
N MET A 51 2.84 -1.33 8.34
CA MET A 51 1.80 -2.32 8.01
C MET A 51 0.66 -2.43 9.04
N GLY A 52 0.92 -2.10 10.32
CA GLY A 52 -0.12 -2.02 11.35
C GLY A 52 -1.00 -0.77 11.30
N GLN A 53 -0.65 0.24 10.50
CA GLN A 53 -1.38 1.51 10.36
C GLN A 53 -2.41 1.45 9.22
N VAL A 54 -3.32 0.49 9.30
CA VAL A 54 -4.35 0.25 8.29
C VAL A 54 -5.26 1.45 8.11
N GLY A 55 -5.65 2.12 9.20
CA GLY A 55 -6.45 3.33 9.16
C GLY A 55 -5.76 4.48 8.46
N THR A 56 -4.47 4.69 8.70
CA THR A 56 -3.64 5.67 7.99
C THR A 56 -3.62 5.38 6.50
N THR A 57 -3.35 4.13 6.11
CA THR A 57 -3.35 3.69 4.69
C THR A 57 -4.70 3.98 4.01
N LEU A 58 -5.81 3.62 4.66
CA LEU A 58 -7.14 3.88 4.12
C LEU A 58 -7.44 5.38 4.01
N ASN A 59 -7.02 6.19 4.98
CA ASN A 59 -7.22 7.64 4.93
C ASN A 59 -6.40 8.26 3.79
N LEU A 60 -5.14 7.84 3.60
CA LEU A 60 -4.31 8.30 2.49
C LEU A 60 -4.94 8.01 1.14
N PHE A 61 -5.49 6.81 0.93
CA PHE A 61 -6.23 6.50 -0.30
C PHE A 61 -7.44 7.40 -0.50
N ARG A 62 -8.22 7.67 0.56
CA ARG A 62 -9.39 8.55 0.48
C ARG A 62 -9.00 10.00 0.18
N GLU A 63 -7.94 10.50 0.79
CA GLU A 63 -7.40 11.85 0.54
C GLU A 63 -6.93 12.02 -0.91
N HIS A 64 -6.41 10.97 -1.52
CA HIS A 64 -5.99 10.95 -2.93
C HIS A 64 -7.10 10.53 -3.90
N GLY A 65 -8.34 10.36 -3.42
CA GLY A 65 -9.49 9.98 -4.24
C GLY A 65 -9.40 8.58 -4.84
N CYS A 66 -8.61 7.69 -4.27
CA CYS A 66 -8.49 6.30 -4.71
C CYS A 66 -9.71 5.50 -4.24
N GLU A 67 -10.55 5.07 -5.19
CA GLU A 67 -11.70 4.20 -4.93
C GLU A 67 -11.39 2.72 -5.19
N ASP A 68 -10.50 2.46 -6.16
CA ASP A 68 -10.01 1.12 -6.44
C ASP A 68 -8.62 0.94 -5.83
N VAL A 69 -8.41 -0.19 -5.14
CA VAL A 69 -7.13 -0.54 -4.54
C VAL A 69 -6.69 -1.93 -4.99
N VAL A 70 -5.42 -2.08 -5.33
CA VAL A 70 -4.81 -3.37 -5.68
C VAL A 70 -3.64 -3.69 -4.75
N PHE A 71 -3.53 -4.94 -4.34
CA PHE A 71 -2.35 -5.48 -3.68
C PHE A 71 -1.45 -6.11 -4.74
N ALA A 72 -0.21 -5.65 -4.86
CA ALA A 72 0.70 -6.11 -5.89
C ALA A 72 2.09 -6.40 -5.30
N GLY A 73 2.63 -7.57 -5.62
CA GLY A 73 3.92 -8.03 -5.13
C GLY A 73 3.80 -9.04 -3.99
N TYR A 74 4.94 -9.59 -3.58
CA TYR A 74 5.02 -10.51 -2.45
C TYR A 74 5.15 -9.74 -1.14
N VAL A 75 4.57 -10.30 -0.07
CA VAL A 75 4.68 -9.74 1.27
C VAL A 75 5.24 -10.82 2.19
N ARG A 76 6.28 -10.49 2.95
CA ARG A 76 6.77 -11.36 4.02
C ARG A 76 5.91 -11.14 5.25
N ARG A 77 5.44 -12.22 5.88
CA ARG A 77 4.66 -12.12 7.13
C ARG A 77 5.49 -11.36 8.17
N PRO A 78 5.05 -10.15 8.58
CA PRO A 78 5.79 -9.36 9.54
C PRO A 78 5.66 -9.99 10.93
N ASN A 79 6.57 -9.62 11.82
CA ASN A 79 6.32 -9.84 13.24
C ASN A 79 5.29 -8.81 13.70
N PHE A 80 4.03 -9.23 13.79
CA PHE A 80 2.91 -8.38 14.17
C PHE A 80 3.17 -7.64 15.51
N PHE A 81 3.80 -8.27 16.50
CA PHE A 81 4.10 -7.62 17.78
C PHE A 81 5.11 -6.45 17.68
N LYS A 82 5.87 -6.34 16.59
CA LYS A 82 6.83 -5.24 16.36
C LYS A 82 6.28 -4.12 15.47
N LEU A 83 5.06 -4.26 14.95
CA LEU A 83 4.45 -3.25 14.09
C LEU A 83 3.91 -2.09 14.92
N ARG A 84 3.91 -0.91 14.30
CA ARG A 84 3.18 0.25 14.82
C ARG A 84 1.73 0.15 14.36
N TYR A 85 0.81 0.20 15.32
CA TYR A 85 -0.62 0.11 15.04
C TYR A 85 -1.31 1.46 15.19
N ASP A 86 -2.31 1.71 14.36
CA ASP A 86 -3.32 2.72 14.65
C ASP A 86 -4.57 2.09 15.27
N LEU A 87 -5.54 2.93 15.68
CA LEU A 87 -6.77 2.47 16.32
C LEU A 87 -7.52 1.43 15.47
N LYS A 88 -7.52 1.57 14.14
CA LYS A 88 -8.15 0.60 13.23
C LYS A 88 -7.32 -0.67 13.08
N GLY A 89 -5.99 -0.56 13.06
CA GLY A 89 -5.08 -1.69 13.06
C GLY A 89 -5.25 -2.56 14.30
N LEU A 90 -5.47 -1.95 15.47
CA LEU A 90 -5.74 -2.67 16.72
C LEU A 90 -7.08 -3.41 16.69
N THR A 91 -8.14 -2.84 16.09
CA THR A 91 -9.42 -3.54 15.97
C THR A 91 -9.37 -4.70 15.00
N TRP A 92 -8.50 -4.64 13.98
CA TRP A 92 -8.32 -5.70 12.98
C TRP A 92 -7.24 -6.72 13.36
N PHE A 93 -6.47 -6.46 14.41
CA PHE A 93 -5.40 -7.33 14.91
C PHE A 93 -5.84 -8.75 15.33
N PRO A 94 -6.99 -8.97 16.01
CA PRO A 94 -7.36 -10.29 16.54
C PRO A 94 -7.49 -11.42 15.50
N PRO A 95 -8.17 -11.24 14.34
CA PRO A 95 -8.33 -12.31 13.35
C PRO A 95 -7.07 -12.61 12.52
N VAL A 96 -6.05 -11.74 12.52
CA VAL A 96 -4.84 -11.91 11.67
C VAL A 96 -3.78 -12.82 12.32
N LEU A 97 -3.95 -13.14 13.60
CA LEU A 97 -3.02 -13.98 14.37
C LEU A 97 -3.30 -15.48 14.31
N TRP A 98 -4.47 -15.89 13.81
CA TRP A 98 -4.95 -17.29 13.81
C TRP A 98 -5.01 -17.86 12.39
#